data_AF-A0A0F9WUW1-F1
#
_entry.id   AF-A0A0F9WUW1-F1
#
_cell.length_a   1.000
_cell.length_b   1.000
_cell.length_c   1.000
_cell.angle_alpha   90.00
_cell.angle_beta   90.00
_cell.angle_gamma   90.00
#
_symmetry.space_group_name_H-M   'P 1'
#
loop_
_entity.id
_entity.type
_entity.pdbx_description
1 polymer ?
#
loop_
_entity_poly.entity_id
_entity_poly.type
_entity_poly.pdbx_seq_one_letter_code
_entity_poly.pdbx_strand_id
1 'polypeptide(L)'
;MDQNPNIEVIQESLEKDDLLNRLEKFSVFLDTLVYRITEEEMPEEDVSKIVDHIKLQKKIYEHAHNLYDTVKDENYEKEKAEANLNILKETLEEYSKFRNFQK
;
A
#
# COMPACT_ATOMS: atom_id res chain seq x y z
N MET A 1 -9.50 0.50 -30.76
CA MET A 1 -10.04 1.47 -29.79
C MET A 1 -9.07 1.45 -28.62
N ASP A 2 -8.14 2.40 -28.60
CA ASP A 2 -7.13 2.52 -27.55
C ASP A 2 -7.80 2.88 -26.23
N GLN A 3 -7.73 1.96 -25.27
CA GLN A 3 -8.02 2.25 -23.87
C GLN A 3 -6.81 2.97 -23.28
N ASN A 4 -6.58 4.22 -23.65
CA ASN A 4 -5.68 5.08 -22.88
C ASN A 4 -6.55 5.81 -21.85
N PRO A 5 -6.64 5.35 -20.59
CA PRO A 5 -7.39 6.06 -19.56
C PRO A 5 -6.86 7.51 -19.51
N ASN A 6 -7.75 8.48 -19.77
CA ASN A 6 -7.42 9.88 -19.87
C ASN A 6 -6.57 10.29 -18.65
N ILE A 7 -5.31 10.69 -18.87
CA ILE A 7 -4.32 10.99 -17.82
C ILE A 7 -4.89 12.00 -16.81
N GLU A 8 -5.76 12.89 -17.25
CA GLU A 8 -6.50 13.86 -16.43
C GLU A 8 -7.37 13.17 -15.36
N VAL A 9 -8.00 12.04 -15.66
CA VAL A 9 -8.81 11.27 -14.71
C VAL A 9 -7.92 10.60 -13.66
N ILE A 10 -6.73 10.15 -14.05
CA ILE A 10 -5.74 9.58 -13.12
C ILE A 10 -5.20 10.69 -12.21
N GLN A 11 -4.89 11.85 -12.77
CA GLN A 11 -4.41 13.02 -12.01
C GLN A 11 -5.47 13.52 -11.03
N GLU A 12 -6.71 13.72 -11.46
CA GLU A 12 -7.81 14.09 -10.57
C GLU A 12 -8.05 13.04 -9.47
N SER A 13 -7.89 11.76 -9.77
CA SER A 13 -8.00 10.69 -8.77
C SER A 13 -6.88 10.74 -7.74
N LEU A 14 -5.67 11.15 -8.13
CA LEU A 14 -4.53 11.34 -7.22
C LEU A 14 -4.70 12.59 -6.36
N GLU A 15 -5.28 13.66 -6.91
CA GLU A 15 -5.54 14.92 -6.22
C GLU A 15 -6.76 14.86 -5.28
N LYS A 16 -7.76 14.03 -5.61
CA LYS A 16 -8.93 13.76 -4.75
C LYS A 16 -8.62 12.79 -3.61
N ASP A 17 -7.54 12.01 -3.71
CA ASP A 17 -7.11 11.13 -2.63
C ASP A 17 -6.49 12.02 -1.56
N ASP A 18 -7.20 12.18 -0.43
CA ASP A 18 -6.72 12.92 0.74
C ASP A 18 -5.63 12.10 1.46
N LEU A 19 -4.54 11.86 0.73
CA LEU A 19 -3.39 11.09 1.13
C LEU A 19 -2.84 11.64 2.45
N LEU A 20 -2.87 12.96 2.63
CA LEU A 20 -2.47 13.61 3.86
C LEU A 20 -3.33 13.15 5.05
N ASN A 21 -4.65 13.25 4.97
CA ASN A 21 -5.55 12.79 6.03
C ASN A 21 -5.43 11.27 6.27
N ARG A 22 -5.19 10.47 5.22
CA ARG A 22 -4.93 9.03 5.37
C ARG A 22 -3.63 8.78 6.14
N LEU A 23 -2.58 9.53 5.85
CA LEU A 23 -1.29 9.44 6.55
C LEU A 23 -1.40 9.94 8.00
N GLU A 24 -2.14 11.03 8.24
CA GLU A 24 -2.39 11.54 9.60
C GLU A 24 -3.13 10.50 10.45
N LYS A 25 -4.20 9.90 9.93
CA LYS A 25 -4.92 8.81 10.61
C LYS A 25 -4.02 7.61 10.87
N PHE A 26 -3.15 7.26 9.93
CA PHE A 26 -2.21 6.17 10.11
C PHE A 26 -1.19 6.49 11.20
N SER A 27 -0.68 7.72 11.28
CA SER A 27 0.20 8.16 12.37
C SER A 27 -0.47 8.02 13.74
N VAL A 28 -1.71 8.50 13.88
CA VAL A 28 -2.46 8.39 15.14
C VAL A 28 -2.69 6.92 15.52
N PHE A 29 -2.95 6.06 14.55
CA PHE A 29 -3.06 4.62 14.77
C PHE A 29 -1.77 4.00 15.31
N LEU A 30 -0.62 4.34 14.72
CA LEU A 30 0.69 3.85 15.17
C LEU A 30 1.03 4.35 16.58
N ASP A 31 0.76 5.61 16.90
CA ASP A 31 0.97 6.15 18.25
C ASP A 31 0.10 5.42 19.28
N THR A 32 -1.16 5.17 18.94
CA THR A 32 -2.09 4.40 19.79
C THR A 32 -1.60 2.96 20.00
N LEU A 33 -1.07 2.34 18.94
CA LEU A 33 -0.52 0.99 19.00
C LEU A 33 0.67 0.92 19.96
N VAL A 34 1.61 1.86 19.83
CA VAL A 34 2.78 1.95 20.72
C VAL A 34 2.33 2.09 22.16
N TYR A 35 1.43 3.05 22.44
CA TYR A 35 0.89 3.25 23.78
C TYR A 35 0.26 1.98 24.37
N ARG A 36 -0.58 1.28 23.60
CA ARG A 36 -1.23 0.07 24.12
C ARG A 36 -0.28 -1.11 24.34
N ILE A 37 0.75 -1.24 23.51
CA ILE A 37 1.78 -2.28 23.70
C ILE A 37 2.62 -1.99 24.95
N THR A 38 2.95 -0.72 25.20
CA THR A 38 3.84 -0.35 26.31
C THR A 38 3.11 -0.18 27.64
N GLU A 39 1.85 0.28 27.63
CA GLU A 39 1.12 0.69 28.84
C GLU A 39 -0.11 -0.17 29.18
N GLU A 40 -0.74 -0.86 28.23
CA GLU A 40 -2.05 -1.52 28.45
C GLU A 40 -2.08 -3.05 28.21
N GLU A 41 -0.93 -3.75 28.20
CA GLU A 41 -0.82 -5.21 27.99
C GLU A 41 -1.77 -5.74 26.89
N MET A 42 -1.38 -5.57 25.63
CA MET A 42 -2.12 -6.12 24.50
C MET A 42 -1.83 -7.62 24.29
N PRO A 43 -2.84 -8.46 23.98
CA PRO A 43 -2.60 -9.85 23.59
C PRO A 43 -1.62 -9.95 22.42
N GLU A 44 -0.64 -10.85 22.53
CA GLU A 44 0.40 -11.04 21.50
C GLU A 44 -0.18 -11.33 20.11
N GLU A 45 -1.31 -12.04 20.05
CA GLU A 45 -2.01 -12.35 18.80
C GLU A 45 -2.55 -11.11 18.09
N ASP A 46 -3.00 -10.09 18.82
CA ASP A 46 -3.54 -8.86 18.25
C ASP A 46 -2.41 -7.93 17.78
N VAL A 47 -1.30 -7.88 18.54
CA VAL A 47 -0.06 -7.22 18.10
C VAL A 47 0.43 -7.84 16.80
N SER A 48 0.47 -9.17 16.73
CA SER A 48 0.92 -9.91 15.54
C SER A 48 0.08 -9.58 14.30
N LYS A 49 -1.26 -9.59 14.42
CA LYS A 49 -2.16 -9.21 13.32
C LYS A 49 -1.93 -7.79 12.81
N ILE A 50 -1.72 -6.84 13.73
CA ILE A 50 -1.47 -5.44 13.37
C ILE A 50 -0.13 -5.29 12.66
N VAL A 51 0.91 -5.95 13.18
CA VAL A 51 2.23 -5.97 12.55
C VAL A 51 2.17 -6.56 11.15
N ASP A 52 1.40 -7.62 10.93
CA ASP A 52 1.22 -8.22 9.61
C ASP A 52 0.47 -7.29 8.65
N HIS A 53 -0.54 -6.55 9.13
CA HIS A 53 -1.17 -5.48 8.37
C HIS A 53 -0.16 -4.42 7.91
N ILE A 54 0.70 -3.94 8.81
CA ILE A 54 1.71 -2.92 8.52
C ILE A 54 2.74 -3.45 7.52
N LYS A 55 3.21 -4.71 7.70
CA LYS A 55 4.18 -5.35 6.78
C LYS A 55 3.61 -5.47 5.36
N LEU A 56 2.36 -5.86 5.21
CA LEU A 56 1.73 -5.96 3.89
C LEU A 56 1.55 -4.58 3.24
N GLN A 57 1.11 -3.56 4.00
CA GLN A 57 1.05 -2.20 3.49
C GLN A 57 2.43 -1.71 3.03
N LYS A 58 3.48 -1.95 3.82
CA LYS A 58 4.87 -1.63 3.46
C LYS A 58 5.28 -2.27 2.13
N LYS A 59 5.03 -3.57 1.95
CA LYS A 59 5.31 -4.27 0.69
C LYS A 59 4.59 -3.63 -0.51
N ILE A 60 3.32 -3.27 -0.36
CA ILE A 60 2.55 -2.60 -1.42
C ILE A 60 3.22 -1.29 -1.82
N TYR A 61 3.63 -0.46 -0.86
CA TYR A 61 4.33 0.79 -1.15
C TYR A 61 5.69 0.56 -1.81
N GLU A 62 6.46 -0.43 -1.36
CA GLU A 62 7.75 -0.79 -1.97
C GLU A 62 7.57 -1.23 -3.44
N HIS A 63 6.58 -2.07 -3.74
CA HIS A 63 6.29 -2.50 -5.11
C HIS A 63 5.77 -1.36 -5.99
N ALA A 64 4.94 -0.47 -5.44
CA ALA A 64 4.48 0.71 -6.14
C ALA A 64 5.65 1.67 -6.47
N HIS A 65 6.57 1.87 -5.53
CA HIS A 65 7.77 2.66 -5.73
C HIS A 65 8.67 2.05 -6.81
N ASN A 66 8.92 0.74 -6.74
CA ASN A 66 9.73 0.04 -7.74
C ASN A 66 9.12 0.12 -9.16
N LEU A 67 7.79 0.03 -9.27
CA LEU A 67 7.10 0.23 -10.53
C LEU A 67 7.29 1.66 -11.04
N TYR A 68 7.13 2.66 -10.17
CA TYR A 68 7.36 4.06 -10.51
C TYR A 68 8.79 4.30 -11.02
N ASP A 69 9.80 3.80 -10.30
CA ASP A 69 11.20 3.90 -10.70
C ASP A 69 11.45 3.25 -12.06
N THR A 70 10.85 2.08 -12.30
CA THR A 70 10.96 1.37 -13.59
C THR A 70 10.35 2.16 -14.74
N VAL A 71 9.21 2.82 -14.52
CA VAL A 71 8.53 3.63 -15.54
C VAL A 71 9.28 4.94 -15.80
N LYS A 72 10.02 5.44 -14.81
CA LYS A 72 10.82 6.68 -14.89
C LYS A 72 12.25 6.46 -15.38
N ASP A 73 12.70 5.21 -15.48
CA ASP A 73 14.04 4.84 -15.93
C ASP A 73 14.28 5.35 -17.37
N GLU A 74 15.45 5.96 -17.60
CA GLU A 74 15.87 6.42 -18.92
C GLU A 74 16.02 5.25 -19.91
N ASN A 75 16.30 4.04 -19.40
CA ASN A 75 16.35 2.79 -20.13
C ASN A 75 15.07 1.97 -19.89
N TYR A 76 13.91 2.61 -20.05
CA TYR A 76 12.61 1.96 -19.84
C TYR A 76 12.47 0.63 -20.59
N GLU A 77 12.18 -0.43 -19.83
CA GLU A 77 11.88 -1.76 -20.35
C GLU A 77 10.43 -2.12 -20.03
N LYS A 78 9.60 -2.20 -21.08
CA LYS A 78 8.16 -2.51 -20.94
C LYS A 78 7.91 -3.82 -20.20
N GLU A 79 8.64 -4.87 -20.51
CA GLU A 79 8.49 -6.20 -19.89
C GLU A 79 8.78 -6.15 -18.38
N LYS A 80 9.80 -5.37 -17.97
CA LYS A 80 10.15 -5.14 -16.58
C LYS A 80 9.06 -4.36 -15.84
N ALA A 81 8.49 -3.34 -16.48
CA ALA A 81 7.37 -2.58 -15.92
C ALA A 81 6.11 -3.45 -15.75
N GLU A 82 5.80 -4.29 -16.74
CA GLU A 82 4.68 -5.24 -16.66
C GLU A 82 4.88 -6.29 -15.55
N ALA A 83 6.11 -6.81 -15.40
CA ALA A 83 6.46 -7.72 -14.31
C ALA A 83 6.27 -7.06 -12.93
N ASN A 84 6.78 -5.84 -12.75
CA ASN A 84 6.62 -5.09 -11.49
C ASN A 84 5.14 -4.75 -11.21
N LEU A 85 4.36 -4.42 -12.23
CA LEU A 85 2.92 -4.20 -12.08
C LEU A 85 2.18 -5.48 -11.65
N ASN A 86 2.56 -6.64 -12.17
CA ASN A 86 1.96 -7.92 -11.76
C ASN A 86 2.29 -8.23 -10.30
N ILE A 87 3.53 -8.04 -9.86
CA ILE A 87 3.93 -8.20 -8.45
C ILE A 87 3.10 -7.29 -7.53
N LEU A 88 2.90 -6.02 -7.92
CA LEU A 88 2.07 -5.08 -7.15
C LEU A 88 0.62 -5.56 -7.06
N LYS A 89 0.04 -6.05 -8.16
CA LYS A 89 -1.33 -6.58 -8.19
C LYS A 89 -1.49 -7.81 -7.29
N GLU A 90 -0.54 -8.74 -7.35
CA GLU A 90 -0.54 -9.94 -6.49
C GLU A 90 -0.47 -9.56 -5.01
N THR A 91 0.36 -8.58 -4.66
CA THR A 91 0.49 -8.10 -3.27
C THR A 91 -0.79 -7.40 -2.79
N LEU A 92 -1.45 -6.62 -3.67
CA LEU A 92 -2.74 -6.02 -3.37
C LEU A 92 -3.83 -7.08 -3.17
N GLU A 93 -3.79 -8.17 -3.93
CA GLU A 93 -4.70 -9.30 -3.76
C GLU A 93 -4.44 -10.05 -2.43
N GLU A 94 -3.17 -10.28 -2.07
CA GLU A 94 -2.77 -10.82 -0.76
C GLU A 94 -3.32 -9.97 0.38
N TYR A 95 -3.14 -8.65 0.32
CA TYR A 95 -3.66 -7.72 1.33
C TYR A 95 -5.18 -7.71 1.41
N SER A 96 -5.87 -7.79 0.26
CA SER A 96 -7.33 -7.89 0.20
C SER A 96 -7.84 -9.17 0.87
N LYS A 97 -7.21 -10.31 0.57
CA LYS A 97 -7.51 -11.60 1.21
C LYS A 97 -7.28 -11.55 2.72
N PHE A 98 -6.13 -11.02 3.15
CA PHE A 98 -5.81 -10.85 4.56
C PHE A 98 -6.89 -10.02 5.28
N ARG A 99 -7.29 -8.87 4.72
CA ARG A 99 -8.34 -8.01 5.30
C ARG A 99 -9.71 -8.69 5.37
N ASN A 100 -10.06 -9.51 4.38
CA ASN A 100 -11.35 -10.20 4.34
C ASN A 100 -11.40 -11.43 5.27
N PHE A 101 -10.26 -12.05 5.58
CA PHE A 101 -10.17 -13.18 6.49
C PHE A 101 -10.27 -12.78 7.98
N GLN A 102 -10.05 -11.49 8.27
CA GLN A 102 -10.10 -10.90 9.62
C GLN A 102 -11.47 -10.28 9.96
N LYS A 103 -12.47 -10.39 9.06
CA LYS A 103 -13.86 -9.96 9.27
C LYS A 103 -14.74 -11.15 9.61
#